data_AF-A0A7V9INV0-F1
#
_entry.id   AF-A0A7V9INV0-F1
#
_cell.length_a   1.000
_cell.length_b   1.000
_cell.length_c   1.000
_cell.angle_alpha   90.00
_cell.angle_beta   90.00
_cell.angle_gamma   90.00
#
_symmetry.space_group_name_H-M   'P 1'
#
loop_
_entity.id
_entity.type
_entity.pdbx_description
1 polymer ?
#
loop_
_entity_poly.entity_id
_entity_poly.type
_entity_poly.pdbx_seq_one_letter_code
_entity_poly.pdbx_strand_id
1 'polypeptide(L)' 'MSTAAGGMLVVVAWRRFGVLLARAEHFGEAATCPQCNAWGKFRVIAQEVSSVEDPPEAGRPHWLQVRCKQCEARWKLQ' A
#
# COMPACT_ATOMS: atom_id res chain seq x y z
N MET A 1 -4.20 33.75 16.58
CA MET A 1 -4.96 32.87 15.68
C MET A 1 -4.10 31.65 15.36
N SER A 2 -3.97 30.69 16.28
CA SER A 2 -3.00 29.58 16.11
C SER A 2 -3.56 28.20 16.50
N THR A 3 -4.59 28.14 17.34
CA THR A 3 -5.24 26.90 17.76
C THR A 3 -6.11 26.27 16.66
N ALA A 4 -6.86 27.09 15.92
CA ALA A 4 -7.72 26.61 14.83
C ALA A 4 -6.94 25.96 13.68
N ALA A 5 -5.77 26.52 13.32
CA ALA A 5 -4.91 25.97 12.28
C ALA A 5 -4.28 24.63 12.70
N GLY A 6 -3.86 24.50 13.97
CA GLY A 6 -3.32 23.25 14.51
C GLY A 6 -4.36 22.12 14.51
N GLY A 7 -5.60 22.41 14.93
CA GLY A 7 -6.69 21.42 14.90
C GLY A 7 -6.98 20.90 13.49
N MET A 8 -6.96 21.77 12.48
CA MET A 8 -7.23 21.37 11.09
C MET A 8 -6.13 20.47 10.51
N LEU A 9 -4.86 20.72 10.85
CA LEU A 9 -3.74 19.86 10.43
C LEU A 9 -3.86 18.44 11.00
N VAL A 10 -4.26 18.30 12.27
CA VAL A 10 -4.46 16.99 12.90
C VAL A 10 -5.55 16.19 12.18
N VAL A 11 -6.67 16.83 11.84
CA VAL A 11 -7.77 16.17 11.12
C VAL A 11 -7.32 15.70 9.74
N VAL A 12 -6.59 16.54 8.99
CA VAL A 12 -6.06 16.18 7.67
C VAL A 12 -5.06 15.01 7.78
N ALA A 13 -4.13 15.08 8.73
CA ALA A 13 -3.15 14.02 8.96
C ALA A 13 -3.82 12.70 9.35
N TRP A 14 -4.85 12.74 10.21
CA TRP A 14 -5.59 11.57 10.65
C TRP A 14 -6.33 10.89 9.50
N ARG A 15 -7.01 11.67 8.65
CA ARG A 15 -7.68 11.14 7.45
C ARG A 15 -6.69 10.45 6.52
N ARG A 16 -5.57 11.11 6.24
CA ARG A 16 -4.50 10.54 5.40
C ARG A 16 -3.94 9.26 6.01
N PHE A 17 -3.73 9.22 7.32
CA PHE A 17 -3.28 8.01 8.01
C PHE A 17 -4.27 6.86 7.84
N GLY A 18 -5.58 7.10 8.01
CA GLY A 18 -6.61 6.07 7.84
C GLY A 18 -6.63 5.48 6.42
N VAL A 19 -6.51 6.32 5.39
CA VAL A 19 -6.43 5.88 3.99
C VAL A 19 -5.20 4.99 3.75
N LEU A 20 -4.05 5.39 4.32
CA LEU A 20 -2.82 4.61 4.19
C LEU A 20 -2.88 3.27 4.94
N LEU A 21 -3.49 3.26 6.12
CA LEU A 21 -3.65 2.07 6.95
C LEU A 21 -4.57 1.05 6.25
N ALA A 22 -5.75 1.46 5.80
CA ALA A 22 -6.71 0.57 5.13
C ALA A 22 -6.09 -0.12 3.90
N ARG A 23 -5.25 0.59 3.15
CA ARG A 23 -4.55 0.03 1.99
C ARG A 23 -3.44 -0.94 2.37
N ALA A 24 -2.71 -0.65 3.45
CA ALA A 24 -1.71 -1.57 3.98
C ALA A 24 -2.35 -2.86 4.47
N GLU A 25 -3.52 -2.77 5.10
CA GLU A 25 -4.33 -3.92 5.51
C GLU A 25 -4.74 -4.76 4.31
N HIS A 26 -5.27 -4.15 3.24
CA HIS A 26 -5.65 -4.87 2.03
C HIS A 26 -4.47 -5.64 1.39
N PHE A 27 -3.31 -4.99 1.27
CA PHE A 27 -2.09 -5.67 0.81
C PHE A 27 -1.63 -6.79 1.75
N GLY A 28 -1.81 -6.62 3.07
CA GLY A 28 -1.51 -7.63 4.08
C GLY A 28 -2.43 -8.86 4.00
N GLU A 29 -3.71 -8.67 3.69
CA GLU A 29 -4.67 -9.75 3.45
C GLU A 29 -4.33 -10.55 2.19
N ALA A 30 -3.88 -9.86 1.13
CA ALA A 30 -3.46 -10.49 -0.13
C ALA A 30 -2.03 -11.08 -0.11
N ALA A 31 -1.29 -10.90 0.98
CA ALA A 31 0.15 -11.24 1.09
C ALA A 31 0.46 -12.75 1.08
N THR A 32 -0.54 -13.61 1.03
CA THR A 32 -0.38 -15.07 1.00
C THR A 32 -0.03 -15.57 -0.40
N CYS A 33 1.02 -16.38 -0.51
CA CYS A 33 1.36 -17.03 -1.76
C CYS A 33 0.31 -18.09 -2.15
N PRO A 34 -0.32 -18.02 -3.33
CA PRO A 34 -1.38 -18.95 -3.74
C PRO A 34 -0.88 -20.36 -4.11
N GLN A 35 0.43 -20.61 -4.04
CA GLN A 35 1.04 -21.90 -4.41
C GLN A 35 1.57 -22.68 -3.20
N CYS A 36 2.27 -22.01 -2.28
CA CYS A 36 2.87 -22.67 -1.12
C CYS A 36 2.28 -22.21 0.23
N ASN A 37 1.25 -21.36 0.20
CA ASN A 37 0.58 -20.81 1.38
C ASN A 37 1.49 -20.02 2.35
N ALA A 38 2.67 -19.61 1.89
CA ALA A 38 3.56 -18.76 2.67
C ALA A 38 3.05 -17.32 2.71
N TRP A 39 2.77 -16.80 3.90
CA TRP A 39 2.37 -15.40 4.11
C TRP A 39 3.60 -14.48 4.20
N GLY A 40 3.56 -13.32 3.53
CA GLY A 40 4.57 -12.26 3.65
C GLY A 40 5.95 -12.59 3.07
N LYS A 41 6.17 -13.80 2.53
CA LYS A 41 7.46 -14.24 1.98
C LYS A 41 7.57 -13.96 0.49
N PHE A 42 7.65 -12.69 0.11
CA PHE A 42 7.83 -12.30 -1.29
C PHE A 42 8.79 -11.11 -1.47
N ARG A 43 9.14 -10.84 -2.73
CA ARG A 43 9.79 -9.61 -3.19
C ARG A 43 8.90 -8.93 -4.22
N VAL A 44 8.85 -7.60 -4.22
CA VAL A 44 8.19 -6.82 -5.26
C VAL A 44 9.06 -6.88 -6.53
N ILE A 45 8.44 -7.16 -7.67
CA ILE A 45 9.11 -7.26 -8.97
C ILE A 45 8.56 -6.27 -10.01
N ALA A 46 7.35 -5.77 -9.82
CA ALA A 46 6.82 -4.62 -10.53
C ALA A 46 5.77 -3.92 -9.65
N GLN A 47 5.49 -2.67 -9.95
CA GLN A 47 4.46 -1.88 -9.31
C GLN A 47 3.80 -0.99 -10.35
N GLU A 48 2.60 -0.52 -10.05
CA GLU A 48 1.97 0.50 -10.86
C GLU A 48 2.83 1.76 -10.96
N VAL A 49 2.86 2.36 -12.15
CA VAL A 49 3.55 3.62 -12.39
C VAL A 49 2.61 4.76 -12.00
N SER A 50 3.01 5.56 -11.02
CA SER A 50 2.34 6.83 -10.70
C SER A 50 2.90 7.94 -11.62
N SER A 51 2.02 8.81 -12.11
CA SER A 51 2.37 10.01 -12.85
C SER A 51 2.76 11.16 -11.90
N VAL A 52 3.46 12.17 -12.42
CA VAL A 52 3.85 13.37 -11.65
C VAL A 52 2.64 14.24 -11.30
N GLU A 53 1.55 14.11 -12.04
CA GLU A 53 0.30 14.85 -11.83
C GLU A 53 -0.61 14.20 -10.78
N ASP A 54 -0.30 12.97 -10.38
CA ASP A 54 -1.08 12.27 -9.36
C ASP A 54 -0.94 12.97 -7.99
N PRO A 55 -2.05 13.27 -7.30
CA PRO A 55 -1.99 13.85 -5.97
C PRO A 55 -1.11 12.98 -5.03
N PRO A 56 -0.49 13.53 -3.98
CA PRO A 56 0.45 12.79 -3.13
C PRO A 56 -0.16 11.58 -2.39
N GLU A 57 -1.48 11.43 -2.41
CA GLU A 57 -2.20 10.23 -1.96
C GLU A 57 -2.39 9.19 -3.10
N ALA A 58 -2.44 9.64 -4.35
CA ALA A 58 -2.42 8.82 -5.58
C ALA A 58 -1.02 8.33 -5.97
N GLY A 59 0.05 8.83 -5.34
CA GLY A 59 1.43 8.35 -5.52
C GLY A 59 1.75 6.97 -4.91
N ARG A 60 0.75 6.20 -4.47
CA ARG A 60 0.96 4.80 -4.04
C ARG A 60 0.43 3.83 -5.09
N PRO A 61 1.15 2.73 -5.36
CA PRO A 61 0.75 1.77 -6.38
C PRO A 61 -0.55 1.06 -5.96
N HIS A 62 -1.56 1.02 -6.84
CA HIS A 62 -2.82 0.28 -6.62
C HIS A 62 -2.60 -1.22 -6.70
N TRP A 63 -1.51 -1.63 -7.32
CA TRP A 63 -1.12 -3.01 -7.36
C TRP A 63 0.39 -3.19 -7.33
N LEU A 64 0.81 -4.33 -6.82
CA LEU A 64 2.19 -4.80 -6.81
C LEU A 64 2.25 -6.18 -7.46
N GLN A 65 3.15 -6.36 -8.43
CA GLN A 65 3.52 -7.70 -8.87
C GLN A 65 4.61 -8.22 -7.93
N VAL A 66 4.39 -9.39 -7.34
CA VAL A 66 5.32 -9.98 -6.38
C VAL A 66 5.77 -11.37 -6.82
N ARG A 67 6.92 -11.81 -6.28
CA ARG A 67 7.46 -13.16 -6.46
C ARG A 67 7.74 -13.79 -5.09
N CYS A 68 7.23 -14.99 -4.86
CA CYS A 68 7.47 -15.75 -3.64
C CYS A 68 8.98 -15.99 -3.46
N LYS A 69 9.49 -15.82 -2.24
CA LYS A 69 10.88 -16.16 -1.87
C LYS A 69 11.06 -17.66 -1.59
N GLN A 70 9.97 -18.43 -1.50
CA GLN A 70 9.98 -19.86 -1.16
C GLN A 70 9.75 -20.76 -2.38
N CYS A 71 8.65 -20.56 -3.13
CA CYS A 71 8.32 -21.39 -4.29
C CYS A 71 8.42 -20.65 -5.64
N GLU A 72 8.93 -19.42 -5.63
CA GLU A 72 9.11 -18.57 -6.82
C GLU A 72 7.86 -18.18 -7.63
N ALA A 73 6.67 -18.62 -7.21
CA ALA A 73 5.40 -18.25 -7.83
C ALA A 73 5.20 -16.73 -7.85
N ARG A 74 4.53 -16.24 -8.89
CA ARG A 74 4.23 -14.81 -9.06
C ARG A 74 2.74 -14.57 -8.92
N TRP A 75 2.36 -13.50 -8.25
CA TRP A 75 0.98 -13.05 -8.17
C TRP A 75 0.92 -11.53 -8.06
N LYS A 76 -0.28 -11.00 -8.26
CA LYS A 76 -0.59 -9.59 -8.14
C LYS A 76 -1.24 -9.36 -6.78
N LEU A 77 -0.67 -8.46 -5.99
CA LEU A 77 -1.34 -7.87 -4.84
C LEU A 77 -2.07 -6.63 -5.34
N GLN A 78 -3.34 -6.48 -4.98
CA GLN A 78 -4.18 -5.34 -5.34
C GLN A 78 -5.25 -5.17 -4.28
#